data_AF-A0A9J6E4W0-F1
#
_entry.id   AF-A0A9J6E4W0-F1
#
_cell.length_a   1.000
_cell.length_b   1.000
_cell.length_c   1.000
_cell.angle_alpha   90.00
_cell.angle_beta   90.00
_cell.angle_gamma   90.00
#
_symmetry.space_group_name_H-M   'P 1'
#
loop_
_entity.id
_entity.type
_entity.pdbx_description
1 polymer ?
#
loop_
_entity_poly.entity_id
_entity_poly.type
_entity_poly.pdbx_seq_one_letter_code
_entity_poly.pdbx_strand_id
1 'polypeptide(L)'
;MDMGIVNAGCLPVYDTIDPELLELCEAVVMNTDPEATEKLLEYSKVSHSGVVVLATVRGDVHDIGKNIVAVVLGCNNFKVIDLGVMVPCDKILDVVREENADILGLSGLITPSLNEMIHVATEMERQKFSVPLLIGGATTSKRHTAVKIAPRYRQPVIYVPDASKSVVVPQFLGNKIFHDVNIEELVPYIDWKPFFDVWQLKGKYPNQRYPKIFEDDHVGQEAKRLFDEANQMLAEIIDSRLLQARGVVGFYSANSVGDDIHLYADDGFPRRHVVGTLYGLRQQVEDYSRRKGTTFEEVQKWLGPILDTD
;
A
#
# COMPACT_ATOMS: atom_id res chain seq x y z
N MET A 1 -21.12 -14.69 27.14
CA MET A 1 -21.62 -13.70 26.15
C MET A 1 -20.57 -13.68 25.05
N ASP A 2 -20.75 -14.50 23.99
CA ASP A 2 -19.59 -14.95 23.20
C ASP A 2 -19.73 -14.54 21.72
N MET A 3 -20.06 -13.28 21.47
CA MET A 3 -20.10 -12.76 20.11
C MET A 3 -19.30 -11.45 20.05
N GLY A 4 -18.11 -11.53 19.47
CA GLY A 4 -17.32 -10.38 19.02
C GLY A 4 -17.46 -10.22 17.52
N ILE A 5 -17.78 -9.02 17.06
CA ILE A 5 -17.76 -8.69 15.63
C ILE A 5 -16.29 -8.45 15.27
N VAL A 6 -15.68 -9.40 14.54
CA VAL A 6 -14.29 -9.32 14.09
C VAL A 6 -14.21 -9.10 12.59
N ASN A 7 -13.23 -8.32 12.13
CA ASN A 7 -12.91 -8.23 10.72
C ASN A 7 -12.07 -9.45 10.32
N ALA A 8 -12.69 -10.43 9.66
CA ALA A 8 -12.04 -11.67 9.26
C ALA A 8 -10.80 -11.46 8.35
N GLY A 9 -10.75 -10.36 7.59
CA GLY A 9 -9.59 -10.03 6.74
C GLY A 9 -8.37 -9.49 7.49
N CYS A 10 -8.53 -9.16 8.77
CA CYS A 10 -7.46 -8.63 9.63
C CYS A 10 -6.97 -9.66 10.67
N LEU A 11 -7.44 -10.91 10.61
CA LEU A 11 -6.98 -11.96 11.52
C LEU A 11 -5.63 -12.50 11.03
N PRO A 12 -4.54 -12.35 11.81
CA PRO A 12 -3.27 -12.97 11.49
C PRO A 12 -3.39 -14.50 11.51
N VAL A 13 -2.54 -15.18 10.74
CA VAL A 13 -2.42 -16.65 10.82
C VAL A 13 -1.87 -16.99 12.20
N TYR A 14 -2.41 -18.01 12.86
CA TYR A 14 -2.07 -18.38 14.24
C TYR A 14 -0.55 -18.41 14.51
N ASP A 15 0.20 -19.06 13.63
CA ASP A 15 1.67 -19.22 13.72
C ASP A 15 2.46 -17.92 13.50
N THR A 16 1.79 -16.85 13.08
CA THR A 16 2.38 -15.52 12.81
C THR A 16 2.01 -14.49 13.87
N ILE A 17 1.22 -14.88 14.87
CA ILE A 17 0.91 -14.02 16.02
C ILE A 17 2.18 -13.87 16.85
N ASP A 18 2.43 -12.65 17.33
CA ASP A 18 3.50 -12.38 18.27
C ASP A 18 3.42 -13.34 19.48
N PRO A 19 4.52 -14.00 19.89
CA PRO A 19 4.47 -15.03 20.93
C PRO A 19 3.87 -14.57 22.26
N GLU A 20 4.09 -13.31 22.66
CA GLU A 20 3.54 -12.74 23.90
C GLU A 20 2.03 -12.54 23.78
N LEU A 21 1.58 -11.98 22.64
CA LEU A 21 0.15 -11.84 22.34
C LEU A 21 -0.55 -13.20 22.21
N LEU A 22 0.12 -14.19 21.62
CA LEU A 22 -0.42 -15.54 21.46
C LEU A 22 -0.65 -16.19 22.82
N GLU A 23 0.32 -16.12 23.73
CA GLU A 23 0.21 -16.66 25.09
C GLU A 23 -0.94 -16.00 25.85
N LEU A 24 -1.09 -14.67 25.76
CA LEU A 24 -2.22 -13.95 26.37
C LEU A 24 -3.57 -14.35 25.76
N CYS A 25 -3.64 -14.50 24.43
CA CYS A 25 -4.85 -14.95 23.75
C CYS A 25 -5.22 -16.39 24.14
N GLU A 26 -4.25 -17.31 24.15
CA GLU A 26 -4.43 -18.69 24.59
C GLU A 26 -4.88 -18.75 26.05
N ALA A 27 -4.30 -17.93 26.92
CA ALA A 27 -4.66 -17.89 28.34
C ALA A 27 -6.11 -17.45 28.56
N VAL A 28 -6.61 -16.50 27.76
CA VAL A 28 -8.03 -16.08 27.76
C VAL A 28 -8.92 -17.18 27.19
N VAL A 29 -8.59 -17.74 26.02
CA VAL A 29 -9.44 -18.74 25.33
C VAL A 29 -9.51 -20.06 26.11
N MET A 30 -8.38 -20.53 26.61
CA MET A 30 -8.26 -21.76 27.39
C MET A 30 -8.58 -21.56 28.88
N ASN A 31 -8.80 -20.30 29.30
CA ASN A 31 -9.09 -19.92 30.69
C ASN A 31 -8.07 -20.51 31.68
N THR A 32 -6.78 -20.41 31.35
CA THR A 32 -5.68 -20.97 32.16
C THR A 32 -5.19 -19.99 33.22
N ASP A 33 -5.46 -18.69 33.07
CA ASP A 33 -5.09 -17.64 34.01
C ASP A 33 -6.30 -16.76 34.35
N PRO A 34 -6.69 -16.64 35.64
CA PRO A 34 -7.83 -15.82 36.07
C PRO A 34 -7.63 -14.31 35.83
N GLU A 35 -6.39 -13.85 35.63
CA GLU A 35 -6.06 -12.45 35.31
C GLU A 35 -5.80 -12.24 33.80
N ALA A 36 -5.95 -13.26 32.95
CA ALA A 36 -5.63 -13.19 31.52
C ALA A 36 -6.30 -12.02 30.79
N THR A 37 -7.57 -11.74 31.13
CA THR A 37 -8.32 -10.62 30.54
C THR A 37 -7.69 -9.27 30.87
N GLU A 38 -7.25 -9.05 32.10
CA GLU A 38 -6.66 -7.78 32.53
C GLU A 38 -5.28 -7.59 31.91
N LYS A 39 -4.48 -8.67 31.86
CA LYS A 39 -3.17 -8.68 31.20
C LYS A 39 -3.27 -8.40 29.70
N LEU A 40 -4.25 -8.98 29.02
CA LEU A 40 -4.50 -8.72 27.60
C LEU A 40 -4.95 -7.26 27.36
N LEU A 41 -5.78 -6.70 28.26
CA LEU A 41 -6.17 -5.29 28.21
C LEU A 41 -4.97 -4.36 28.47
N GLU A 42 -4.07 -4.72 29.37
CA GLU A 42 -2.86 -3.95 29.65
C GLU A 42 -1.89 -3.99 28.46
N TYR A 43 -1.66 -5.17 27.86
CA TYR A 43 -0.90 -5.34 26.62
C TYR A 43 -1.45 -4.47 25.49
N SER A 44 -2.78 -4.42 25.34
CA SER A 44 -3.44 -3.59 24.31
C SER A 44 -3.22 -2.09 24.48
N LYS A 45 -3.00 -1.61 25.71
CA LYS A 45 -2.70 -0.20 25.99
C LYS A 45 -1.25 0.16 25.64
N VAL A 46 -0.36 -0.83 25.56
CA VAL A 46 1.07 -0.65 25.29
C VAL A 46 1.38 -0.87 23.80
N SER A 47 0.66 -1.75 23.11
CA SER A 47 0.97 -2.15 21.73
C SER A 47 0.29 -1.24 20.68
N HIS A 48 0.86 -0.08 20.39
CA HIS A 48 0.49 0.71 19.21
C HIS A 48 1.64 0.81 18.20
N SER A 49 1.31 0.81 16.91
CA SER A 49 2.27 0.90 15.80
C SER A 49 3.01 2.26 15.73
N GLY A 50 2.56 3.24 16.49
CA GLY A 50 3.15 4.57 16.62
C GLY A 50 2.16 5.60 17.17
N VAL A 51 2.66 6.75 17.58
CA VAL A 51 1.88 7.88 18.10
C VAL A 51 1.76 8.97 17.03
N VAL A 52 0.55 9.35 16.68
CA VAL A 52 0.26 10.39 15.67
C VAL A 52 -0.46 11.55 16.32
N VAL A 53 0.11 12.75 16.26
CA VAL A 53 -0.57 13.98 16.67
C VAL A 53 -1.23 14.62 15.46
N LEU A 54 -2.52 14.93 15.56
CA LEU A 54 -3.29 15.62 14.53
C LEU A 54 -3.83 16.95 15.04
N ALA A 55 -3.74 17.99 14.23
CA ALA A 55 -4.29 19.30 14.57
C ALA A 55 -4.82 20.02 13.34
N THR A 56 -5.97 20.68 13.48
CA THR A 56 -6.37 21.73 12.54
C THR A 56 -5.69 23.03 12.97
N VAL A 57 -4.95 23.64 12.04
CA VAL A 57 -4.08 24.78 12.33
C VAL A 57 -4.85 26.01 12.84
N ARG A 58 -4.11 26.93 13.45
CA ARG A 58 -4.66 28.17 14.00
C ARG A 58 -5.54 28.92 12.99
N GLY A 59 -6.69 29.41 13.48
CA GLY A 59 -7.63 30.19 12.66
C GLY A 59 -8.50 29.35 11.72
N ASP A 60 -8.39 28.03 11.74
CA ASP A 60 -9.23 27.13 10.97
C ASP A 60 -10.06 26.22 11.89
N VAL A 61 -11.36 26.10 11.58
CA VAL A 61 -12.36 25.41 12.41
C VAL A 61 -12.81 24.08 11.80
N HIS A 62 -12.37 23.76 10.58
CA HIS A 62 -12.87 22.61 9.86
C HIS A 62 -12.06 21.37 10.18
N ASP A 63 -12.74 20.28 10.54
CA ASP A 63 -12.11 19.07 11.07
C ASP A 63 -12.69 17.76 10.53
N ILE A 64 -13.73 17.79 9.69
CA ILE A 64 -14.36 16.56 9.16
C ILE A 64 -13.31 15.63 8.55
N GLY A 65 -12.45 16.16 7.67
CA GLY A 65 -11.37 15.38 7.05
C GLY A 65 -10.35 14.85 8.07
N LYS A 66 -9.98 15.67 9.06
CA LYS A 66 -9.06 15.28 10.15
C LYS A 66 -9.64 14.12 10.97
N ASN A 67 -10.93 14.19 11.32
CA ASN A 67 -11.58 13.18 12.14
C ASN A 67 -11.67 11.83 11.39
N ILE A 68 -11.89 11.86 10.06
CA ILE A 68 -11.82 10.66 9.23
C ILE A 68 -10.40 10.06 9.25
N VAL A 69 -9.35 10.89 9.08
CA VAL A 69 -7.95 10.44 9.17
C VAL A 69 -7.67 9.82 10.55
N ALA A 70 -8.13 10.46 11.62
CA ALA A 70 -7.95 9.96 12.98
C ALA A 70 -8.57 8.57 13.18
N VAL A 71 -9.80 8.38 12.71
CA VAL A 71 -10.48 7.06 12.76
C VAL A 71 -9.72 6.02 11.93
N VAL A 72 -9.32 6.34 10.70
CA VAL A 72 -8.59 5.41 9.84
C VAL A 72 -7.25 5.00 10.46
N LEU A 73 -6.50 5.94 11.03
CA LEU A 73 -5.24 5.64 11.73
C LEU A 73 -5.49 4.78 12.97
N GLY A 74 -6.53 5.09 13.76
CA GLY A 74 -6.94 4.26 14.90
C GLY A 74 -7.31 2.83 14.49
N CYS A 75 -8.00 2.65 13.36
CA CYS A 75 -8.29 1.33 12.79
C CYS A 75 -7.02 0.56 12.36
N ASN A 76 -5.89 1.25 12.15
CA ASN A 76 -4.60 0.65 11.79
C ASN A 76 -3.62 0.59 12.99
N ASN A 77 -4.15 0.55 14.21
CA ASN A 77 -3.39 0.39 15.45
C ASN A 77 -2.42 1.54 15.79
N PHE A 78 -2.68 2.76 15.32
CA PHE A 78 -1.94 3.95 15.75
C PHE A 78 -2.62 4.61 16.97
N LYS A 79 -1.83 5.09 17.93
CA LYS A 79 -2.34 5.99 18.99
C LYS A 79 -2.49 7.39 18.40
N VAL A 80 -3.73 7.82 18.19
CA VAL A 80 -4.02 9.14 17.62
C VAL A 80 -4.36 10.14 18.71
N ILE A 81 -3.65 11.26 18.72
CA ILE A 81 -3.86 12.39 19.62
C ILE A 81 -4.38 13.56 18.81
N ASP A 82 -5.68 13.78 18.87
CA ASP A 82 -6.34 14.87 18.15
C ASP A 82 -6.45 16.12 19.02
N LEU A 83 -5.75 17.18 18.65
CA LEU A 83 -5.74 18.46 19.37
C LEU A 83 -6.95 19.34 19.07
N GLY A 84 -7.80 18.93 18.13
CA GLY A 84 -8.99 19.67 17.70
C GLY A 84 -8.66 20.77 16.69
N VAL A 85 -9.33 21.91 16.84
CA VAL A 85 -9.34 23.00 15.87
C VAL A 85 -8.78 24.30 16.40
N MET A 86 -8.38 25.18 15.47
CA MET A 86 -7.75 26.47 15.77
C MET A 86 -6.53 26.35 16.68
N VAL A 87 -5.75 25.27 16.54
CA VAL A 87 -4.69 24.95 17.50
C VAL A 87 -3.45 25.82 17.21
N PRO A 88 -2.92 26.57 18.20
CA PRO A 88 -1.69 27.34 18.05
C PRO A 88 -0.46 26.45 17.82
N CYS A 89 0.54 26.96 17.10
CA CYS A 89 1.79 26.26 16.82
C CYS A 89 2.48 25.74 18.10
N ASP A 90 2.64 26.59 19.12
CA ASP A 90 3.34 26.23 20.35
C ASP A 90 2.69 25.02 21.02
N LYS A 91 1.37 25.03 21.16
CA LYS A 91 0.60 23.91 21.72
C LYS A 91 0.77 22.62 20.90
N ILE A 92 0.79 22.72 19.56
CA ILE A 92 1.02 21.55 18.70
C ILE A 92 2.38 20.94 19.01
N LEU A 93 3.43 21.76 19.03
CA LEU A 93 4.81 21.30 19.20
C LEU A 93 5.10 20.82 20.63
N ASP A 94 4.47 21.42 21.64
CA ASP A 94 4.57 20.97 23.02
C ASP A 94 4.00 19.57 23.16
N VAL A 95 2.79 19.31 22.64
CA VAL A 95 2.19 17.96 22.72
C VAL A 95 2.97 16.94 21.91
N VAL A 96 3.49 17.29 20.73
CA VAL A 96 4.36 16.40 19.95
C VAL A 96 5.57 15.95 20.77
N ARG A 97 6.12 16.83 21.61
CA ARG A 97 7.26 16.51 22.47
C ARG A 97 6.85 15.73 23.72
N GLU A 98 5.79 16.14 24.40
CA GLU A 98 5.29 15.49 25.62
C GLU A 98 4.86 14.05 25.37
N GLU A 99 4.21 13.80 24.25
CA GLU A 99 3.70 12.48 23.88
C GLU A 99 4.69 11.64 23.07
N ASN A 100 5.91 12.16 22.84
CA ASN A 100 6.93 11.55 21.98
C ASN A 100 6.36 11.09 20.64
N ALA A 101 5.63 11.97 19.96
CA ALA A 101 4.90 11.60 18.75
C ALA A 101 5.85 11.16 17.63
N ASP A 102 5.47 10.11 16.90
CA ASP A 102 6.20 9.62 15.75
C ASP A 102 5.87 10.40 14.48
N ILE A 103 4.68 11.01 14.41
CA ILE A 103 4.19 11.75 13.25
C ILE A 103 3.37 12.96 13.71
N LEU A 104 3.58 14.11 13.07
CA LEU A 104 2.68 15.27 13.17
C LEU A 104 1.88 15.44 11.88
N GLY A 105 0.55 15.51 11.97
CA GLY A 105 -0.34 15.85 10.87
C GLY A 105 -1.07 17.17 11.07
N LEU A 106 -1.02 18.03 10.04
CA LEU A 106 -1.71 19.31 10.01
C LEU A 106 -2.86 19.29 9.01
N SER A 107 -4.00 19.82 9.42
CA SER A 107 -5.19 19.99 8.60
C SER A 107 -5.54 21.46 8.38
N GLY A 108 -6.00 21.80 7.17
CA GLY A 108 -6.51 23.13 6.85
C GLY A 108 -7.46 23.12 5.64
N LEU A 109 -8.56 23.86 5.75
CA LEU A 109 -9.58 24.03 4.71
C LEU A 109 -9.50 25.39 4.02
N ILE A 110 -9.04 26.45 4.70
CA ILE A 110 -9.04 27.81 4.14
C ILE A 110 -7.64 28.26 3.72
N THR A 111 -7.54 29.27 2.85
CA THR A 111 -6.26 29.76 2.33
C THR A 111 -5.31 30.29 3.41
N PRO A 112 -5.77 31.03 4.46
CA PRO A 112 -4.90 31.45 5.55
C PRO A 112 -4.17 30.31 6.27
N SER A 113 -4.80 29.12 6.34
CA SER A 113 -4.25 27.92 6.98
C SER A 113 -2.91 27.48 6.35
N LEU A 114 -2.69 27.76 5.07
CA LEU A 114 -1.43 27.47 4.39
C LEU A 114 -0.26 28.24 4.99
N ASN A 115 -0.46 29.50 5.38
CA ASN A 115 0.59 30.30 6.01
C ASN A 115 0.92 29.77 7.41
N GLU A 116 -0.08 29.31 8.15
CA GLU A 116 0.12 28.69 9.46
C GLU A 116 0.89 27.36 9.32
N MET A 117 0.61 26.54 8.31
CA MET A 117 1.39 25.32 8.05
C MET A 117 2.87 25.61 7.72
N ILE A 118 3.15 26.68 6.96
CA ILE A 118 4.52 27.14 6.69
C ILE A 118 5.19 27.58 8.01
N HIS A 119 4.45 28.29 8.86
CA HIS A 119 4.94 28.73 10.16
C HIS A 119 5.28 27.55 11.07
N VAL A 120 4.39 26.56 11.19
CA VAL A 120 4.65 25.34 11.97
C VAL A 120 5.88 24.61 11.46
N ALA A 121 6.02 24.40 10.15
CA ALA A 121 7.22 23.74 9.59
C ALA A 121 8.51 24.51 9.89
N THR A 122 8.47 25.84 9.82
CA THR A 122 9.62 26.69 10.15
C THR A 122 9.99 26.58 11.64
N GLU A 123 8.98 26.49 12.50
CA GLU A 123 9.17 26.37 13.95
C GLU A 123 9.66 24.98 14.35
N MET A 124 9.19 23.93 13.66
CA MET A 124 9.72 22.56 13.80
C MET A 124 11.22 22.50 13.49
N GLU A 125 11.67 23.16 12.42
CA GLU A 125 13.10 23.26 12.09
C GLU A 125 13.86 24.06 13.15
N ARG A 126 13.32 25.21 13.58
CA ARG A 126 13.95 26.07 14.61
C ARG A 126 14.17 25.30 15.91
N GLN A 127 13.20 24.48 16.30
CA GLN A 127 13.24 23.65 17.50
C GLN A 127 13.86 22.26 17.28
N LYS A 128 14.37 21.98 16.06
CA LYS A 128 15.09 20.76 15.68
C LYS A 128 14.29 19.46 15.89
N PHE A 129 13.01 19.48 15.55
CA PHE A 129 12.23 18.24 15.52
C PHE A 129 12.79 17.25 14.48
N SER A 130 12.63 15.95 14.76
CA SER A 130 13.01 14.86 13.86
C SER A 130 11.81 14.16 13.22
N VAL A 131 10.60 14.46 13.69
CA VAL A 131 9.37 13.77 13.29
C VAL A 131 8.93 14.20 11.89
N PRO A 132 8.45 13.30 11.02
CA PRO A 132 7.85 13.65 9.74
C PRO A 132 6.60 14.52 9.92
N LEU A 133 6.37 15.41 8.95
CA LEU A 133 5.24 16.33 8.91
C LEU A 133 4.28 15.96 7.76
N LEU A 134 3.05 15.59 8.09
CA LEU A 134 1.98 15.34 7.13
C LEU A 134 1.14 16.61 6.93
N ILE A 135 0.88 16.96 5.68
CA ILE A 135 0.08 18.13 5.29
C ILE A 135 -1.17 17.66 4.54
N GLY A 136 -2.35 18.04 5.03
CA GLY A 136 -3.63 17.69 4.40
C GLY A 136 -4.71 18.77 4.56
N GLY A 137 -5.85 18.52 3.92
CA GLY A 137 -7.02 19.41 3.89
C GLY A 137 -7.23 20.10 2.53
N ALA A 138 -8.43 20.64 2.27
CA ALA A 138 -8.88 20.93 0.91
C ALA A 138 -8.07 22.02 0.17
N THR A 139 -7.48 22.98 0.88
CA THR A 139 -6.63 24.03 0.27
C THR A 139 -5.20 23.59 0.05
N THR A 140 -4.81 22.43 0.60
CA THR A 140 -3.45 21.91 0.44
C THR A 140 -3.29 21.18 -0.89
N SER A 141 -2.07 21.21 -1.45
CA SER A 141 -1.76 20.54 -2.71
C SER A 141 -0.31 20.10 -2.75
N LYS A 142 -0.02 19.06 -3.54
CA LYS A 142 1.34 18.55 -3.77
C LYS A 142 2.32 19.67 -4.15
N ARG A 143 1.89 20.58 -5.04
CA ARG A 143 2.71 21.70 -5.50
C ARG A 143 2.97 22.72 -4.39
N HIS A 144 1.94 23.11 -3.63
CA HIS A 144 2.12 24.06 -2.54
C HIS A 144 3.04 23.50 -1.45
N THR A 145 2.82 22.26 -1.03
CA THR A 145 3.62 21.59 -0.01
C THR A 145 5.09 21.51 -0.44
N ALA A 146 5.38 21.07 -1.67
CA ALA A 146 6.75 20.94 -2.16
C ALA A 146 7.48 22.29 -2.31
N VAL A 147 6.77 23.36 -2.66
CA VAL A 147 7.40 24.66 -2.97
C VAL A 147 7.48 25.59 -1.76
N LYS A 148 6.53 25.52 -0.84
CA LYS A 148 6.38 26.50 0.25
C LYS A 148 6.63 25.94 1.64
N ILE A 149 6.28 24.67 1.89
CA ILE A 149 6.35 24.06 3.23
C ILE A 149 7.62 23.21 3.36
N ALA A 150 7.83 22.24 2.45
CA ALA A 150 8.95 21.31 2.49
C ALA A 150 10.33 21.98 2.59
N PRO A 151 10.63 23.10 1.91
CA PRO A 151 11.93 23.75 2.04
C PRO A 151 12.20 24.37 3.43
N ARG A 152 11.19 24.46 4.31
CA ARG A 152 11.30 25.06 5.64
C ARG A 152 11.69 24.06 6.73
N TYR A 153 11.61 22.76 6.45
CA TYR A 153 11.86 21.71 7.43
C TYR A 153 12.64 20.57 6.78
N ARG A 154 13.77 20.18 7.39
CA ARG A 154 14.70 19.22 6.79
C ARG A 154 14.21 17.78 6.82
N GLN A 155 13.31 17.43 7.74
CA GLN A 155 12.73 16.09 7.82
C GLN A 155 11.64 15.92 6.76
N PRO A 156 11.15 14.69 6.51
CA PRO A 156 10.14 14.44 5.50
C PRO A 156 8.87 15.30 5.71
N VAL A 157 8.51 16.10 4.70
CA VAL A 157 7.24 16.82 4.62
C VAL A 157 6.41 16.20 3.49
N ILE A 158 5.29 15.58 3.86
CA ILE A 158 4.51 14.73 2.95
C ILE A 158 3.12 15.33 2.79
N TYR A 159 2.74 15.58 1.54
CA TYR A 159 1.35 15.92 1.21
C TYR A 159 0.51 14.65 1.15
N VAL A 160 -0.57 14.60 1.93
CA VAL A 160 -1.49 13.47 2.00
C VAL A 160 -2.84 13.91 1.41
N PRO A 161 -3.17 13.47 0.17
CA PRO A 161 -4.37 13.94 -0.52
C PRO A 161 -5.66 13.35 0.03
N ASP A 162 -5.62 12.14 0.62
CA ASP A 162 -6.81 11.41 1.05
C ASP A 162 -6.46 10.40 2.15
N ALA A 163 -7.29 10.35 3.20
CA ALA A 163 -7.20 9.40 4.29
C ALA A 163 -7.46 7.95 3.83
N SER A 164 -8.30 7.78 2.80
CA SER A 164 -8.71 6.49 2.26
C SER A 164 -7.69 5.87 1.31
N LYS A 165 -6.74 6.66 0.82
CA LYS A 165 -5.60 6.19 0.01
C LYS A 165 -4.42 5.83 0.90
N SER A 166 -4.66 5.05 1.95
CA SER A 166 -3.59 4.38 2.68
C SER A 166 -3.01 3.30 1.77
N VAL A 167 -1.68 3.28 1.64
CA VAL A 167 -1.02 2.11 1.06
C VAL A 167 -1.14 1.01 2.10
N VAL A 168 -1.81 -0.08 1.74
CA VAL A 168 -1.94 -1.24 2.64
C VAL A 168 -0.54 -1.69 3.01
N VAL A 169 -0.25 -1.75 4.31
CA VAL A 169 1.02 -2.30 4.79
C VAL A 169 0.99 -3.81 4.52
N PRO A 170 1.93 -4.36 3.74
CA PRO A 170 2.02 -5.80 3.56
C PRO A 170 2.18 -6.49 4.92
N GLN A 171 1.58 -7.66 5.08
CA GLN A 171 1.68 -8.44 6.33
C GLN A 171 3.11 -8.87 6.66
N PHE A 172 4.01 -8.84 5.68
CA PHE A 172 5.44 -9.09 5.87
C PHE A 172 6.26 -8.22 4.93
N LEU A 173 7.50 -7.93 5.32
CA LEU A 173 8.53 -7.33 4.49
C LEU A 173 9.66 -8.33 4.24
N GLY A 174 10.40 -8.15 3.15
CA GLY A 174 11.43 -9.08 2.69
C GLY A 174 10.89 -10.18 1.78
N ASN A 175 11.69 -11.24 1.61
CA ASN A 175 11.39 -12.33 0.68
C ASN A 175 10.67 -13.48 1.38
N LYS A 176 9.57 -13.94 0.80
CA LYS A 176 8.91 -15.20 1.13
C LYS A 176 9.13 -16.19 -0.01
N ILE A 177 9.74 -17.34 0.31
CA ILE A 177 10.09 -18.38 -0.65
C ILE A 177 9.07 -19.51 -0.57
N PHE A 178 8.56 -19.93 -1.72
CA PHE A 178 7.69 -21.08 -1.88
C PHE A 178 8.46 -22.19 -2.57
N HIS A 179 8.81 -23.23 -1.82
CA HIS A 179 9.62 -24.35 -2.33
C HIS A 179 8.81 -25.44 -3.03
N ASP A 180 7.53 -25.57 -2.69
CA ASP A 180 6.67 -26.64 -3.20
C ASP A 180 5.23 -26.14 -3.29
N VAL A 181 4.94 -25.34 -4.32
CA VAL A 181 3.58 -24.85 -4.58
C VAL A 181 2.76 -26.00 -5.15
N ASN A 182 1.59 -26.27 -4.57
CA ASN A 182 0.71 -27.32 -5.03
C ASN A 182 0.21 -27.01 -6.45
N ILE A 183 0.59 -27.84 -7.42
CA ILE A 183 0.21 -27.65 -8.84
C ILE A 183 -1.30 -27.75 -9.02
N GLU A 184 -1.99 -28.57 -8.21
CA GLU A 184 -3.44 -28.69 -8.25
C GLU A 184 -4.14 -27.35 -7.99
N GLU A 185 -3.59 -26.53 -7.09
CA GLU A 185 -4.09 -25.18 -6.80
C GLU A 185 -3.83 -24.19 -7.94
N LEU A 186 -2.86 -24.48 -8.83
CA LEU A 186 -2.52 -23.65 -9.97
C LEU A 186 -3.39 -23.93 -11.20
N VAL A 187 -3.92 -25.16 -11.35
CA VAL A 187 -4.74 -25.56 -12.52
C VAL A 187 -5.90 -24.59 -12.79
N PRO A 188 -6.67 -24.11 -11.79
CA PRO A 188 -7.75 -23.15 -12.02
C PRO A 188 -7.29 -21.78 -12.55
N TYR A 189 -5.99 -21.46 -12.45
CA TYR A 189 -5.40 -20.18 -12.89
C TYR A 189 -4.74 -20.27 -14.28
N ILE A 190 -4.75 -21.45 -14.92
CA ILE A 190 -4.21 -21.60 -16.27
C ILE A 190 -5.08 -20.83 -17.27
N ASP A 191 -4.47 -19.88 -17.98
CA ASP A 191 -5.05 -19.31 -19.18
C ASP A 191 -4.85 -20.28 -20.35
N TRP A 192 -5.93 -20.91 -20.79
CA TRP A 192 -5.92 -21.90 -21.86
C TRP A 192 -5.87 -21.27 -23.26
N LYS A 193 -6.05 -19.96 -23.42
CA LYS A 193 -6.00 -19.32 -24.73
C LYS A 193 -4.61 -19.46 -25.39
N PRO A 194 -3.49 -19.09 -24.72
CA PRO A 194 -2.15 -19.33 -25.27
C PRO A 194 -1.89 -20.81 -25.59
N PHE A 195 -2.46 -21.74 -24.82
CA PHE A 195 -2.36 -23.18 -25.09
C PHE A 195 -3.00 -23.54 -26.44
N PHE A 196 -4.24 -23.13 -26.70
CA PHE A 196 -4.89 -23.38 -27.99
C PHE A 196 -4.23 -22.64 -29.16
N ASP A 197 -3.68 -21.45 -28.91
CA ASP A 197 -2.93 -20.69 -29.92
C ASP A 197 -1.67 -21.47 -30.38
N VAL A 198 -0.96 -22.14 -29.48
CA VAL A 198 0.19 -23.01 -29.81
C VAL A 198 -0.23 -24.16 -30.73
N TRP A 199 -1.42 -24.72 -30.51
CA TRP A 199 -2.01 -25.77 -31.34
C TRP A 199 -2.74 -25.23 -32.58
N GLN A 200 -2.64 -23.93 -32.85
CA GLN A 200 -3.24 -23.24 -33.99
C GLN A 200 -4.77 -23.37 -34.07
N LEU A 201 -5.43 -23.67 -32.95
CA LEU A 201 -6.88 -23.73 -32.85
C LEU A 201 -7.41 -22.31 -32.59
N LYS A 202 -7.78 -21.62 -33.66
CA LYS A 202 -8.28 -20.24 -33.61
C LYS A 202 -9.80 -20.23 -33.47
N GLY A 203 -10.32 -19.83 -32.30
CA GLY A 203 -11.75 -19.66 -32.05
C GLY A 203 -12.09 -18.28 -31.45
N LYS A 204 -13.38 -18.01 -31.21
CA LYS A 204 -13.80 -16.82 -30.44
C LYS A 204 -13.58 -17.07 -28.95
N TYR A 205 -12.68 -16.30 -28.33
CA TYR A 205 -12.38 -16.34 -26.90
C TYR A 205 -12.95 -15.11 -26.20
N PRO A 206 -14.14 -15.17 -25.57
CA PRO A 206 -14.73 -13.97 -25.01
C PRO A 206 -14.19 -13.62 -23.62
N ASN A 207 -13.49 -14.50 -22.89
CA ASN A 207 -12.84 -14.25 -21.59
C ASN A 207 -11.96 -15.43 -21.12
N GLN A 208 -11.08 -15.17 -20.13
CA GLN A 208 -10.13 -16.08 -19.45
C GLN A 208 -10.73 -17.34 -18.76
N ARG A 209 -12.05 -17.56 -18.82
CA ARG A 209 -12.69 -18.72 -18.20
C ARG A 209 -13.47 -19.51 -19.25
N TYR A 210 -13.12 -20.79 -19.34
CA TYR A 210 -13.83 -21.92 -19.99
C TYR A 210 -14.42 -21.58 -21.38
N PRO A 211 -13.73 -21.92 -22.47
CA PRO A 211 -13.90 -21.18 -23.70
C PRO A 211 -15.07 -21.72 -24.54
N LYS A 212 -15.86 -20.78 -25.06
CA LYS A 212 -16.82 -20.99 -26.16
C LYS A 212 -16.19 -21.59 -27.44
N ILE A 213 -14.88 -21.81 -27.48
CA ILE A 213 -14.21 -22.56 -28.55
C ILE A 213 -14.77 -23.97 -28.66
N PHE A 214 -15.21 -24.59 -27.57
CA PHE A 214 -15.81 -25.93 -27.62
C PHE A 214 -17.15 -25.96 -28.37
N GLU A 215 -17.79 -24.79 -28.53
CA GLU A 215 -19.03 -24.60 -29.28
C GLU A 215 -18.77 -24.14 -30.72
N ASP A 216 -17.50 -24.07 -31.16
CA ASP A 216 -17.15 -23.71 -32.54
C ASP A 216 -17.43 -24.88 -33.50
N ASP A 217 -18.18 -24.59 -34.56
CA ASP A 217 -18.61 -25.60 -35.55
C ASP A 217 -17.46 -26.29 -36.30
N HIS A 218 -16.26 -25.67 -36.35
CA HIS A 218 -15.13 -26.17 -37.12
C HIS A 218 -14.04 -26.77 -36.23
N VAL A 219 -13.73 -26.13 -35.09
CA VAL A 219 -12.61 -26.53 -34.22
C VAL A 219 -13.02 -27.02 -32.83
N GLY A 220 -14.30 -26.95 -32.46
CA GLY A 220 -14.73 -27.19 -31.08
C GLY A 220 -14.56 -28.62 -30.61
N GLN A 221 -14.78 -29.61 -31.48
CA GLN A 221 -14.58 -31.02 -31.14
C GLN A 221 -13.11 -31.34 -30.87
N GLU A 222 -12.21 -30.87 -31.74
CA GLU A 222 -10.76 -31.07 -31.57
C GLU A 222 -10.22 -30.28 -30.37
N ALA A 223 -10.70 -29.05 -30.15
CA ALA A 223 -10.33 -28.25 -28.98
C ALA A 223 -10.76 -28.93 -27.67
N LYS A 224 -11.97 -29.51 -27.62
CA LYS A 224 -12.44 -30.24 -26.45
C LYS A 224 -11.60 -31.49 -26.20
N ARG A 225 -11.33 -32.27 -27.24
CA ARG A 225 -10.49 -33.46 -27.14
C ARG A 225 -9.09 -33.11 -26.61
N LEU A 226 -8.45 -32.10 -27.19
CA LEU A 226 -7.12 -31.65 -26.78
C LEU A 226 -7.11 -31.15 -25.33
N PHE A 227 -8.17 -30.45 -24.90
CA PHE A 227 -8.34 -30.01 -23.53
C PHE A 227 -8.48 -31.19 -22.55
N ASP A 228 -9.30 -32.19 -22.90
CA ASP A 228 -9.50 -33.38 -22.07
C ASP A 228 -8.19 -34.17 -21.92
N GLU A 229 -7.44 -34.35 -23.02
CA GLU A 229 -6.11 -34.99 -23.03
C GLU A 229 -5.09 -34.19 -22.18
N ALA A 230 -5.10 -32.86 -22.26
CA ALA A 230 -4.23 -32.01 -21.45
C ALA A 230 -4.54 -32.09 -19.95
N ASN A 231 -5.83 -32.14 -19.57
CA ASN A 231 -6.22 -32.32 -18.17
C ASN A 231 -5.86 -33.71 -17.63
N GLN A 232 -5.97 -34.75 -18.46
CA GLN A 232 -5.50 -36.08 -18.09
C GLN A 232 -3.99 -36.08 -17.82
N MET A 233 -3.20 -35.43 -18.68
CA MET A 233 -1.77 -35.27 -18.47
C MET A 233 -1.46 -34.45 -17.20
N LEU A 234 -2.22 -33.38 -16.93
CA LEU A 234 -2.07 -32.61 -15.69
C LEU A 234 -2.35 -33.47 -14.45
N ALA A 235 -3.37 -34.32 -14.49
CA ALA A 235 -3.66 -35.26 -13.41
C ALA A 235 -2.49 -36.22 -13.18
N GLU A 236 -1.93 -36.79 -14.25
CA GLU A 236 -0.74 -37.66 -14.15
C GLU A 236 0.48 -36.94 -13.57
N ILE A 237 0.71 -35.69 -13.98
CA ILE A 237 1.79 -34.85 -13.45
C ILE A 237 1.62 -34.61 -11.94
N ILE A 238 0.40 -34.34 -11.48
CA ILE A 238 0.07 -34.10 -10.08
C ILE A 238 0.23 -35.39 -9.27
N ASP A 239 -0.41 -36.48 -9.71
CA ASP A 239 -0.41 -37.77 -9.01
C ASP A 239 1.00 -38.35 -8.88
N SER A 240 1.79 -38.27 -9.95
CA SER A 240 3.15 -38.80 -9.99
C SER A 240 4.21 -37.78 -9.56
N ARG A 241 3.80 -36.56 -9.17
CA ARG A 241 4.69 -35.44 -8.78
C ARG A 241 5.83 -35.20 -9.79
N LEU A 242 5.50 -35.23 -11.08
CA LEU A 242 6.50 -35.12 -12.16
C LEU A 242 7.07 -33.70 -12.31
N LEU A 243 6.33 -32.70 -11.84
CA LEU A 243 6.74 -31.31 -11.84
C LEU A 243 6.67 -30.73 -10.43
N GLN A 244 7.54 -29.75 -10.17
CA GLN A 244 7.53 -28.97 -8.93
C GLN A 244 7.48 -27.49 -9.27
N ALA A 245 6.50 -26.79 -8.68
CA ALA A 245 6.39 -25.34 -8.81
C ALA A 245 7.11 -24.65 -7.64
N ARG A 246 7.94 -23.67 -7.97
CA ARG A 246 8.70 -22.84 -7.00
C ARG A 246 8.46 -21.38 -7.30
N GLY A 247 8.45 -20.55 -6.26
CA GLY A 247 8.24 -19.11 -6.40
C GLY A 247 8.91 -18.32 -5.29
N VAL A 248 9.14 -17.04 -5.55
CA VAL A 248 9.55 -16.08 -4.53
C VAL A 248 8.72 -14.81 -4.71
N VAL A 249 8.25 -14.26 -3.60
CA VAL A 249 7.59 -12.96 -3.56
C VAL A 249 8.33 -12.08 -2.55
N GLY A 250 8.51 -10.81 -2.88
CA GLY A 250 9.21 -9.86 -2.02
C GLY A 250 8.43 -8.58 -1.86
N PHE A 251 8.24 -8.14 -0.62
CA PHE A 251 7.67 -6.82 -0.32
C PHE A 251 8.75 -5.95 0.33
N TYR A 252 8.90 -4.74 -0.19
CA TYR A 252 9.92 -3.82 0.27
C TYR A 252 9.33 -2.45 0.49
N SER A 253 9.80 -1.80 1.55
CA SER A 253 9.61 -0.38 1.78
C SER A 253 10.09 0.40 0.56
N ALA A 254 9.22 1.22 -0.05
CA ALA A 254 9.56 1.88 -1.30
C ALA A 254 8.92 3.26 -1.46
N ASN A 255 9.69 4.22 -1.99
CA ASN A 255 9.21 5.57 -2.32
C ASN A 255 9.73 5.98 -3.71
N SER A 256 8.94 6.75 -4.44
CA SER A 256 9.39 7.34 -5.71
C SER A 256 10.35 8.51 -5.50
N VAL A 257 11.41 8.54 -6.29
CA VAL A 257 12.42 9.62 -6.34
C VAL A 257 12.63 9.98 -7.80
N GLY A 258 11.98 11.07 -8.23
CA GLY A 258 11.93 11.41 -9.66
C GLY A 258 11.10 10.39 -10.43
N ASP A 259 11.74 9.72 -11.40
CA ASP A 259 11.12 8.70 -12.26
C ASP A 259 11.34 7.28 -11.72
N ASP A 260 12.20 7.15 -10.71
CA ASP A 260 12.65 5.87 -10.17
C ASP A 260 11.97 5.56 -8.84
N ILE A 261 12.06 4.30 -8.42
CA ILE A 261 11.55 3.82 -7.14
C ILE A 261 12.73 3.34 -6.31
N HIS A 262 12.98 4.00 -5.17
CA HIS A 262 13.96 3.57 -4.20
C HIS A 262 13.34 2.54 -3.25
N LEU A 263 14.02 1.42 -3.07
CA LEU A 263 13.73 0.39 -2.08
C LEU A 263 14.60 0.63 -0.85
N TYR A 264 14.03 0.53 0.34
CA TYR A 264 14.69 0.80 1.61
C TYR A 264 14.84 -0.46 2.45
N ALA A 265 15.91 -0.51 3.24
CA ALA A 265 16.04 -1.49 4.31
C ALA A 265 14.91 -1.33 5.33
N ASP A 266 14.64 -2.41 6.06
CA ASP A 266 13.70 -2.40 7.19
C ASP A 266 14.44 -2.02 8.49
N ASP A 267 15.08 -0.85 8.50
CA ASP A 267 15.94 -0.35 9.58
C ASP A 267 15.26 0.72 10.46
N GLY A 268 13.93 0.80 10.41
CA GLY A 268 13.12 1.75 11.17
C GLY A 268 12.89 3.09 10.45
N PHE A 269 12.20 4.01 11.14
CA PHE A 269 11.88 5.33 10.61
C PHE A 269 12.78 6.42 11.22
N PRO A 270 13.29 7.41 10.44
CA PRO A 270 13.13 7.58 9.00
C PRO A 270 13.99 6.60 8.20
N ARG A 271 13.38 6.01 7.17
CA ARG A 271 14.05 5.07 6.25
C ARG A 271 15.12 5.83 5.46
N ARG A 272 16.39 5.46 5.64
CA ARG A 272 17.53 6.18 5.04
C ARG A 272 18.42 5.30 4.17
N HIS A 273 18.45 4.00 4.42
CA HIS A 273 19.33 3.10 3.68
C HIS A 273 18.63 2.55 2.43
N VAL A 274 19.01 3.07 1.26
CA VAL A 274 18.52 2.56 -0.03
C VAL A 274 19.25 1.25 -0.34
N VAL A 275 18.50 0.16 -0.43
CA VAL A 275 19.02 -1.19 -0.74
C VAL A 275 18.92 -1.54 -2.22
N GLY A 276 18.10 -0.81 -2.97
CA GLY A 276 17.96 -0.99 -4.41
C GLY A 276 17.16 0.14 -5.05
N THR A 277 17.31 0.29 -6.36
CA THR A 277 16.56 1.25 -7.16
C THR A 277 15.95 0.53 -8.35
N LEU A 278 14.63 0.65 -8.51
CA LEU A 278 13.93 0.25 -9.72
C LEU A 278 13.83 1.46 -10.63
N TYR A 279 14.56 1.43 -11.74
CA TYR A 279 14.63 2.57 -12.66
C TYR A 279 13.38 2.61 -13.55
N GLY A 280 12.68 3.74 -13.53
CA GLY A 280 11.52 3.97 -14.37
C GLY A 280 11.91 4.64 -15.69
N LEU A 281 11.18 4.33 -16.75
CA LEU A 281 11.31 5.04 -18.01
C LEU A 281 10.17 6.05 -18.16
N ARG A 282 10.51 7.26 -18.59
CA ARG A 282 9.55 8.32 -18.92
C ARG A 282 9.46 8.46 -20.43
N GLN A 283 8.22 8.43 -20.95
CA GLN A 283 7.98 8.71 -22.36
C GLN A 283 8.40 10.16 -22.70
N GLN A 284 9.25 10.34 -23.72
CA GLN A 284 9.81 11.63 -24.15
C GLN A 284 9.22 12.11 -25.48
N VAL A 285 7.91 11.95 -25.67
CA VAL A 285 7.21 12.29 -26.93
C VAL A 285 7.36 13.78 -27.28
N GLU A 286 7.25 14.67 -26.29
CA GLU A 286 7.42 16.12 -26.49
C GLU A 286 8.86 16.52 -26.86
N ASP A 287 9.87 15.90 -26.25
CA ASP A 287 11.27 16.21 -26.57
C ASP A 287 11.63 15.71 -27.97
N TYR A 288 11.10 14.55 -28.36
CA TYR A 288 11.24 14.02 -29.72
C TYR A 288 10.56 14.93 -30.76
N SER A 289 9.35 15.41 -30.48
CA SER A 289 8.63 16.41 -31.29
C SER A 289 9.46 17.68 -31.50
N ARG A 290 10.05 18.23 -30.43
CA ARG A 290 10.93 19.42 -30.53
C ARG A 290 12.18 19.16 -31.37
N ARG A 291 12.86 18.02 -31.19
CA ARG A 291 14.07 17.66 -31.95
C ARG A 291 13.80 17.44 -33.44
N LYS A 292 12.63 16.89 -33.78
CA LYS A 292 12.24 16.61 -35.17
C LYS A 292 11.54 17.80 -35.84
N GLY A 293 11.20 18.85 -35.08
CA GLY A 293 10.46 20.01 -35.59
C GLY A 293 9.04 19.66 -36.04
N THR A 294 8.48 18.57 -35.52
CA THR A 294 7.13 18.07 -35.84
C THR A 294 6.21 18.32 -34.65
N THR A 295 4.89 18.32 -34.86
CA THR A 295 3.94 18.56 -33.77
C THR A 295 3.85 17.36 -32.81
N PHE A 296 3.44 17.61 -31.57
CA PHE A 296 3.26 16.55 -30.56
C PHE A 296 2.26 15.48 -31.03
N GLU A 297 1.16 15.91 -31.63
CA GLU A 297 0.11 15.03 -32.18
C GLU A 297 0.62 14.12 -33.30
N GLU A 298 1.50 14.62 -34.18
CA GLU A 298 2.11 13.82 -35.24
C GLU A 298 3.07 12.76 -34.69
N VAL A 299 3.88 13.11 -33.69
CA VAL A 299 4.79 12.15 -33.05
C VAL A 299 4.02 11.10 -32.26
N GLN A 300 2.98 11.51 -31.53
CA GLN A 300 2.13 10.58 -30.79
C GLN A 300 1.41 9.62 -31.73
N LYS A 301 0.93 10.09 -32.88
CA LYS A 301 0.34 9.24 -33.91
C LYS A 301 1.35 8.26 -34.52
N TRP A 302 2.60 8.68 -34.72
CA TRP A 302 3.66 7.84 -35.27
C TRP A 302 4.16 6.77 -34.28
N LEU A 303 4.25 7.15 -33.00
CA LEU A 303 4.65 6.25 -31.92
C LEU A 303 3.48 5.46 -31.32
N GLY A 304 2.23 5.77 -31.68
CA GLY A 304 1.01 5.11 -31.19
C GLY A 304 1.06 3.58 -31.23
N PRO A 305 1.54 2.94 -32.32
CA PRO A 305 1.68 1.47 -32.37
C PRO A 305 2.71 0.88 -31.41
N ILE A 306 3.59 1.71 -30.82
CA ILE A 306 4.69 1.31 -29.93
C ILE A 306 4.40 1.70 -28.48
N LEU A 307 3.61 2.75 -28.24
CA LEU A 307 3.41 3.33 -26.91
C LEU A 307 2.28 2.68 -26.10
N ASP A 308 1.60 1.68 -26.64
CA ASP A 308 0.55 0.90 -25.95
C ASP A 308 -0.48 1.79 -25.21
N THR A 309 -0.78 2.96 -25.81
CA THR A 309 -1.84 3.86 -25.35
C THR A 309 -3.09 3.61 -26.19
N ASP A 310 -3.83 2.57 -25.83
CA ASP A 310 -5.27 2.48 -26.06
C ASP A 310 -6.01 2.76 -24.74
#